data_AF-A0A7J3RWZ7-F1
#
_entry.id   AF-A0A7J3RWZ7-F1
#
_cell.length_a   1.000
_cell.length_b   1.000
_cell.length_c   1.000
_cell.angle_alpha   90.00
_cell.angle_beta   90.00
_cell.angle_gamma   90.00
#
_symmetry.space_group_name_H-M   'P 1'
#
loop_
_entity.id
_entity.type
_entity.pdbx_description
1 polymer ?
#
loop_
_entity_poly.entity_id
_entity_poly.type
_entity_poly.pdbx_seq_one_letter_code
_entity_poly.pdbx_strand_id
1 'polypeptide(L)'
;METVPFAISDAAAEKLRSILYEGKYNGIRLAMEPADDGTLAPSMFLVDQVDESQVIVKSKGVSIVMDRQTAEVVEGAQLDFVQEGDEEHFVLSGGLSDASGCGCGDEDGLEGSCGCSD
;
A
#
# COMPACT_ATOMS: atom_id res chain seq x y z
N MET A 1 12.48 -20.67 2.88
CA MET A 1 12.68 -19.22 2.67
C MET A 1 11.29 -18.64 2.56
N GLU A 2 10.73 -18.10 3.65
CA GLU A 2 9.43 -17.41 3.58
C GLU A 2 9.64 -16.18 2.69
N THR A 3 9.11 -16.24 1.47
CA THR A 3 9.22 -15.17 0.49
C THR A 3 8.25 -14.07 0.90
N VAL A 4 8.73 -13.15 1.73
CA VAL A 4 8.12 -11.83 1.91
C VAL A 4 8.21 -11.13 0.55
N PRO A 5 7.08 -10.86 -0.14
CA PRO A 5 7.12 -10.20 -1.43
C PRO A 5 7.53 -8.73 -1.30
N PHE A 6 7.41 -8.15 -0.11
CA PHE A 6 7.67 -6.74 0.16
C PHE A 6 8.35 -6.56 1.52
N ALA A 7 9.08 -5.47 1.67
CA ALA A 7 9.71 -5.07 2.93
C ALA A 7 8.74 -4.24 3.78
N ILE A 8 8.85 -4.33 5.12
CA ILE A 8 8.06 -3.50 6.05
C ILE A 8 9.00 -2.79 7.01
N SER A 9 8.78 -1.49 7.18
CA SER A 9 9.50 -0.65 8.14
C SER A 9 9.21 -1.05 9.58
N ASP A 10 10.10 -0.68 10.51
CA ASP A 10 9.91 -1.01 11.93
C ASP A 10 8.68 -0.31 12.51
N ALA A 11 8.51 0.98 12.20
CA ALA A 11 7.37 1.78 12.64
C ALA A 11 6.02 1.18 12.21
N ALA A 12 5.92 0.77 10.94
CA ALA A 12 4.73 0.11 10.41
C ALA A 12 4.43 -1.20 11.15
N ALA A 13 5.43 -2.06 11.34
CA ALA A 13 5.25 -3.33 12.03
C ALA A 13 4.86 -3.16 13.50
N GLU A 14 5.44 -2.19 14.21
CA GLU A 14 5.11 -1.90 15.60
C GLU A 14 3.66 -1.41 15.75
N LYS A 15 3.23 -0.49 14.87
CA LYS A 15 1.86 0.01 14.86
C LYS A 15 0.86 -1.14 14.63
N LEU A 16 1.12 -1.98 13.62
CA LEU A 16 0.28 -3.13 13.31
C LEU A 16 0.22 -4.13 14.47
N ARG A 17 1.36 -4.42 15.10
CA ARG A 17 1.43 -5.30 16.26
C ARG A 17 0.59 -4.76 17.43
N SER A 18 0.65 -3.45 17.68
CA SER A 18 -0.14 -2.81 18.75
C SER A 18 -1.64 -2.95 18.48
N ILE A 19 -2.08 -2.66 17.24
CA ILE A 19 -3.49 -2.75 16.86
C ILE A 19 -4.02 -4.19 16.98
N LEU A 20 -3.24 -5.18 16.52
CA LEU A 20 -3.61 -6.60 16.67
C LEU A 20 -3.71 -7.01 18.14
N TYR A 21 -2.78 -6.54 18.97
CA TYR A 21 -2.75 -6.85 20.40
C TYR A 21 -3.98 -6.28 21.13
N GLU A 22 -4.37 -5.06 20.81
CA GLU A 22 -5.56 -4.43 21.40
C GLU A 22 -6.87 -5.02 20.86
N GLY A 23 -6.94 -5.27 19.55
CA GLY A 23 -8.15 -5.70 18.86
C GLY A 23 -8.44 -7.21 18.91
N LYS A 24 -7.50 -8.04 19.40
CA LYS A 24 -7.59 -9.51 19.40
C LYS A 24 -7.84 -10.12 18.01
N TYR A 25 -7.36 -9.47 16.97
CA TYR A 25 -7.43 -9.99 15.61
C TYR A 25 -6.28 -10.98 15.37
N ASN A 26 -6.50 -12.04 14.58
CA ASN A 26 -5.44 -13.01 14.27
C ASN A 26 -4.55 -12.56 13.09
N GLY A 27 -4.97 -11.57 12.32
CA GLY A 27 -4.17 -11.04 11.22
C GLY A 27 -4.72 -9.76 10.62
N ILE A 28 -4.02 -9.28 9.60
CA ILE A 28 -4.35 -8.06 8.87
C ILE A 28 -4.45 -8.40 7.39
N ARG A 29 -5.50 -7.96 6.73
CA ARG A 29 -5.63 -8.06 5.28
C ARG A 29 -5.13 -6.78 4.62
N LEU A 30 -4.16 -6.91 3.71
CA LEU A 30 -3.65 -5.83 2.88
C LEU A 30 -4.40 -5.81 1.54
N ALA A 31 -4.85 -4.63 1.15
CA ALA A 31 -5.41 -4.32 -0.15
C ALA A 31 -4.76 -3.03 -0.69
N MET A 32 -4.87 -2.78 -1.99
CA MET A 32 -4.40 -1.55 -2.63
C MET A 32 -5.63 -0.78 -3.13
N GLU A 33 -5.75 0.48 -2.77
CA GLU A 33 -6.83 1.36 -3.21
C GLU A 33 -6.26 2.64 -3.84
N PRO A 34 -6.91 3.22 -4.86
CA PRO A 34 -6.51 4.50 -5.41
C PRO A 34 -6.77 5.62 -4.39
N ALA A 35 -5.74 6.40 -4.09
CA ALA A 35 -5.82 7.60 -3.26
C ALA A 35 -6.12 8.84 -4.11
N ASP A 36 -6.60 9.90 -3.47
CA ASP A 36 -6.90 11.20 -4.11
C ASP A 36 -5.70 11.85 -4.81
N ASP A 37 -4.47 11.51 -4.39
CA ASP A 37 -3.22 12.03 -4.97
C ASP A 37 -2.80 11.30 -6.27
N GLY A 38 -3.65 10.40 -6.79
CA GLY A 38 -3.32 9.57 -7.96
C GLY A 38 -2.33 8.44 -7.67
N THR A 39 -1.96 8.25 -6.40
CA THR A 39 -1.12 7.15 -5.92
C THR A 39 -1.97 5.95 -5.48
N LEU A 40 -1.37 4.77 -5.39
CA LEU A 40 -2.02 3.60 -4.78
C LEU A 40 -1.67 3.56 -3.29
N ALA A 41 -2.68 3.71 -2.44
CA ALA A 41 -2.55 3.60 -1.00
C ALA A 41 -2.77 2.15 -0.54
N PRO A 42 -1.92 1.61 0.35
CA PRO A 42 -2.18 0.36 1.03
C PRO A 42 -3.29 0.53 2.07
N SER A 43 -4.40 -0.17 1.85
CA SER A 43 -5.50 -0.28 2.82
C SER A 43 -5.37 -1.56 3.62
N MET A 44 -5.56 -1.45 4.94
CA MET A 44 -5.41 -2.57 5.85
C MET A 44 -6.70 -2.82 6.63
N PHE A 45 -7.13 -4.06 6.64
CA PHE A 45 -8.34 -4.48 7.32
C PHE A 45 -8.00 -5.49 8.41
N LEU A 46 -8.48 -5.23 9.62
CA LEU A 46 -8.30 -6.14 10.74
C LEU A 46 -9.21 -7.36 10.55
N VAL A 47 -8.62 -8.56 10.59
CA VAL A 47 -9.36 -9.81 10.39
C VAL A 47 -9.22 -10.73 11.59
N ASP A 48 -10.35 -11.25 12.07
CA ASP A 48 -10.39 -12.21 13.18
C ASP A 48 -9.80 -13.56 12.78
N GLN A 49 -9.91 -13.95 11.51
CA GLN A 49 -9.35 -15.19 10.97
C GLN A 49 -8.56 -14.93 9.70
N VAL A 50 -7.45 -15.67 9.58
CA VAL A 50 -6.49 -15.56 8.49
C VAL A 50 -6.74 -16.75 7.56
N ASP A 51 -7.09 -16.48 6.30
CA ASP A 51 -7.46 -17.54 5.36
C ASP A 51 -6.24 -18.04 4.58
N GLU A 52 -6.00 -19.35 4.60
CA GLU A 52 -4.86 -19.99 3.92
C GLU A 52 -5.00 -20.06 2.40
N SER A 53 -6.19 -19.76 1.87
CA SER A 53 -6.42 -19.61 0.44
C SER A 53 -5.74 -18.37 -0.15
N GLN A 54 -5.36 -17.41 0.69
CA GLN A 54 -4.70 -16.16 0.31
C GLN A 54 -3.19 -16.23 0.54
N VAL A 55 -2.47 -15.23 0.02
CA VAL A 55 -1.03 -15.10 0.27
C VAL A 55 -0.83 -14.61 1.70
N ILE A 56 -0.38 -15.52 2.58
CA ILE A 56 -0.03 -15.19 3.97
C ILE A 56 1.45 -14.78 4.02
N VAL A 57 1.69 -13.57 4.47
CA VAL A 57 3.01 -12.98 4.69
C VAL A 57 3.20 -12.76 6.17
N LYS A 58 4.18 -13.45 6.76
CA LYS A 58 4.61 -13.23 8.14
C LYS A 58 5.83 -12.31 8.14
N SER A 59 5.68 -11.12 8.72
CA SER A 59 6.76 -10.15 8.80
C SER A 59 6.81 -9.54 10.19
N LYS A 60 8.01 -9.47 10.79
CA LYS A 60 8.24 -8.88 12.12
C LYS A 60 7.25 -9.32 13.22
N GLY A 61 6.72 -10.55 13.13
CA GLY A 61 5.78 -11.11 14.10
C GLY A 61 4.30 -10.76 13.87
N VAL A 62 3.95 -10.10 12.76
CA VAL A 62 2.56 -9.89 12.33
C VAL A 62 2.22 -10.78 11.14
N SER A 63 0.97 -11.25 11.08
CA SER A 63 0.43 -12.04 9.96
C SER A 63 -0.37 -11.12 9.06
N ILE A 64 0.08 -10.97 7.82
CA ILE A 64 -0.58 -10.16 6.80
C ILE A 64 -1.10 -11.10 5.71
N VAL A 65 -2.35 -10.95 5.30
CA VAL A 65 -2.94 -11.67 4.17
C VAL A 65 -3.25 -10.73 3.04
N MET A 66 -3.10 -11.20 1.81
CA MET A 66 -3.47 -10.45 0.63
C MET A 66 -3.85 -11.38 -0.50
N ASP A 67 -4.54 -10.82 -1.47
CA ASP A 67 -4.84 -11.53 -2.70
C ASP A 67 -3.58 -11.68 -3.55
N ARG A 68 -3.57 -12.66 -4.45
CA ARG A 68 -2.40 -12.91 -5.31
C ARG A 68 -2.08 -11.71 -6.20
N GLN A 69 -3.12 -11.05 -6.69
CA GLN A 69 -3.01 -9.82 -7.48
C GLN A 69 -2.31 -8.71 -6.69
N THR A 70 -2.65 -8.54 -5.41
CA THR A 70 -2.00 -7.56 -4.53
C THR A 70 -0.55 -7.93 -4.27
N ALA A 71 -0.28 -9.21 -4.00
CA ALA A 71 1.09 -9.70 -3.76
C ALA A 71 2.03 -9.39 -4.94
N GLU A 72 1.54 -9.50 -6.19
CA GLU A 72 2.28 -9.15 -7.41
C GLU A 72 2.49 -7.64 -7.57
N VAL A 73 1.52 -6.81 -7.12
CA VAL A 73 1.63 -5.34 -7.17
C VAL A 73 2.64 -4.81 -6.16
N VAL A 74 2.66 -5.39 -4.95
CA VAL A 74 3.59 -4.98 -3.88
C VAL A 74 4.92 -5.74 -3.94
N GLU A 75 5.12 -6.62 -4.92
CA GLU A 75 6.37 -7.36 -5.06
C GLU A 75 7.53 -6.38 -5.29
N GLY A 76 8.53 -6.42 -4.41
CA GLY A 76 9.66 -5.50 -4.41
C GLY A 76 9.37 -4.12 -3.80
N ALA A 77 8.13 -3.88 -3.34
CA ALA A 77 7.78 -2.65 -2.62
C ALA A 77 8.30 -2.65 -1.18
N GLN A 78 8.34 -1.46 -0.59
CA GLN A 78 8.61 -1.26 0.83
C GLN A 78 7.46 -0.47 1.46
N LEU A 79 6.80 -1.11 2.43
CA LEU A 79 5.74 -0.52 3.24
C LEU A 79 6.36 0.26 4.40
N ASP A 80 6.08 1.54 4.45
CA ASP A 80 6.47 2.45 5.52
C ASP A 80 5.23 3.09 6.17
N PHE A 81 5.40 3.65 7.37
CA PHE A 81 4.32 4.26 8.15
C PHE A 81 4.71 5.68 8.46
N VAL A 82 3.94 6.62 7.92
CA VAL A 82 4.13 8.05 8.12
C VAL A 82 3.00 8.54 9.01
N GLN A 83 3.39 9.14 10.13
CA GLN A 83 2.49 9.84 11.02
C GLN A 83 2.85 11.33 10.92
N GLU A 84 2.01 12.10 10.24
CA GLU A 84 2.17 13.55 10.13
C GLU A 84 1.02 14.25 10.87
N GLY A 85 1.32 14.79 12.06
CA GLY A 85 0.32 15.47 12.89
C GLY A 85 -0.81 14.54 13.34
N ASP A 86 -2.02 14.81 12.84
CA ASP A 86 -3.24 14.04 13.08
C ASP A 86 -3.53 13.01 11.97
N GLU A 87 -2.72 12.99 10.90
CA GLU A 87 -2.88 12.08 9.77
C GLU A 87 -1.89 10.91 9.90
N GLU A 88 -2.45 9.71 9.98
CA GLU A 88 -1.71 8.46 10.04
C GLU A 88 -1.97 7.67 8.75
N HIS A 89 -0.95 7.51 7.91
CA HIS A 89 -1.11 6.77 6.67
C HIS A 89 0.10 5.88 6.38
N PHE A 90 -0.15 4.86 5.58
CA PHE A 90 0.85 3.90 5.17
C PHE A 90 1.26 4.24 3.75
N VAL A 91 2.57 4.27 3.51
CA VAL A 91 3.12 4.61 2.21
C VAL A 91 3.87 3.41 1.66
N LEU A 92 3.67 3.15 0.37
CA LEU A 92 4.46 2.14 -0.34
C LEU A 92 5.47 2.85 -1.22
N SER A 93 6.75 2.53 -1.02
CA SER A 93 7.87 3.07 -1.78
C SER A 93 8.56 1.95 -2.56
N GLY A 94 8.92 2.19 -3.82
CA GLY A 94 9.80 1.29 -4.58
C GLY A 94 9.15 0.10 -5.30
N GLY A 95 7.83 -0.11 -5.20
CA GLY A 95 7.10 -1.13 -5.95
C GLY A 95 5.99 -0.53 -6.80
N LEU A 96 6.34 -0.18 -8.03
CA LEU A 96 5.42 0.18 -9.10
C LEU A 96 5.64 -0.88 -10.16
N SER A 97 4.89 -1.98 -10.11
CA SER A 97 4.65 -2.79 -11.31
C SER A 97 3.79 -1.96 -12.25
N ASP A 98 4.41 -0.93 -12.84
CA ASP A 98 4.05 -0.22 -14.07
C ASP A 98 2.57 -0.30 -14.46
N ALA A 99 1.68 0.19 -13.61
CA ALA A 99 0.43 0.76 -14.09
C ALA A 99 0.78 2.16 -14.59
N SER A 100 1.51 2.19 -15.71
CA SER A 100 1.64 3.33 -16.60
C SER A 100 0.25 3.78 -17.06
N GLY A 101 -0.46 4.44 -16.16
CA GLY A 101 -1.58 5.31 -16.45
C GLY A 101 -1.06 6.73 -16.37
N CYS A 102 -0.26 7.13 -17.35
CA CYS A 102 0.00 8.51 -17.75
C CYS A 102 -0.22 9.55 -16.64
N GLY A 103 0.80 9.77 -15.82
CA GLY A 103 0.94 11.02 -15.07
C GLY A 103 1.25 12.16 -16.04
N CYS A 104 0.27 12.56 -16.85
CA CYS A 104 0.20 13.95 -17.29
C CYS A 104 -0.48 14.69 -16.15
N GLY A 105 0.36 15.27 -15.28
CA GLY A 105 -0.06 16.40 -14.47
C GLY A 105 -0.43 17.52 -15.41
N ASP A 106 -1.71 17.69 -15.69
CA ASP A 106 -2.23 18.90 -16.30
C ASP A 106 -2.54 19.87 -15.16
N GLU A 107 -1.47 20.40 -14.56
CA GLU A 107 -1.56 21.54 -13.64
C GLU A 107 -0.60 22.62 -14.16
N ASP A 108 -1.20 23.61 -14.81
CA ASP A 108 -0.75 24.98 -15.04
C ASP A 108 0.69 25.26 -15.51
N GLY A 109 0.83 25.70 -16.78
CA GLY A 109 2.08 26.35 -17.21
C GLY A 109 2.23 26.75 -18.69
N LEU A 110 1.66 27.90 -19.04
CA LEU A 110 2.09 28.82 -20.12
C LEU A 110 1.93 28.41 -21.62
N GLU A 111 1.04 29.15 -22.27
CA GLU A 111 1.24 29.87 -23.54
C GLU A 111 1.94 29.10 -24.68
N GLY A 112 1.14 28.45 -25.53
CA GLY A 112 1.64 27.79 -26.74
C GLY A 112 0.54 27.56 -27.78
N SER A 113 0.09 28.66 -28.41
CA SER A 113 -0.62 28.74 -29.70
C SER A 113 -1.23 27.44 -30.27
N CYS A 114 -2.54 27.26 -30.06
CA CYS A 114 -3.37 26.39 -30.89
C CYS A 114 -4.26 27.28 -31.76
N GLY A 115 -3.88 27.46 -33.02
CA GLY A 115 -4.67 28.18 -34.01
C GLY A 115 -5.92 27.41 -34.39
N CYS A 116 -7.08 27.95 -34.06
CA CYS A 116 -8.35 27.54 -34.65
C CYS A 116 -8.59 28.37 -35.92
N SER A 117 -8.45 27.73 -37.07
CA SER A 117 -9.09 28.16 -38.31
C SER A 117 -10.40 27.39 -38.46
N ASP A 118 -11.50 28.02 -38.09
CA ASP A 118 -12.74 28.21 -38.87
C ASP A 118 -13.75 28.98 -37.99
#